data_AF-A0A833S1F2-F1
#
_entry.id   AF-A0A833S1F2-F1
#
_cell.length_a   1.000
_cell.length_b   1.000
_cell.length_c   1.000
_cell.angle_alpha   90.00
_cell.angle_beta   90.00
_cell.angle_gamma   90.00
#
_symmetry.space_group_name_H-M   'P 1'
#
loop_
_entity.id
_entity.type
_entity.pdbx_description
1 polymer ?
#
loop_
_entity_poly.entity_id
_entity_poly.type
_entity_poly.pdbx_seq_one_letter_code
_entity_poly.pdbx_strand_id
1 'polypeptide(L)'
;MWQDNEVRFDVSYTHMQLRLGEFTVDRLDLIEDTKGNAGDIGRLIVTNLRIIWHSSLLPRINLSIGYNTFITVNTKTIHSLQGKHVQALHILASFRHCRYEFLFTNQDLKSTRHYTSVIGVYRAYISSKIYREIKLRSGIINDKQLTLLPQEIVHSTLQDIWNLSLEQGNIGTFIITNIRLVWFADMNYQFNISIPYLIIENITIKNSKFGPTLVITSSESSGGYILGFQVNPSQKLHTIYKEILMLLKASEKSPIFGVDYTFEHQAPLQQLNVEQHSEIQDNQPEISNVFGYYFSESSNQRKPSFSIYLGLAAEEPRETSTLQSLWELVPQT
;
A
#
# COMPACT_ATOMS: atom_id res chain seq x y z
N MET A 1 3.03 9.23 2.15
CA MET A 1 3.11 8.64 0.79
C MET A 1 1.70 8.23 0.39
N TRP A 2 1.19 8.66 -0.77
CA TRP A 2 -0.22 8.38 -1.15
C TRP A 2 -0.38 7.34 -2.25
N GLN A 3 0.62 7.18 -3.14
CA GLN A 3 0.49 6.43 -4.39
C GLN A 3 0.05 4.97 -4.19
N ASP A 4 0.52 4.31 -3.13
CA ASP A 4 0.15 2.92 -2.80
C ASP A 4 -1.03 2.82 -1.82
N ASN A 5 -1.43 3.92 -1.18
CA ASN A 5 -2.40 3.95 -0.07
C ASN A 5 -3.75 4.58 -0.44
N GLU A 6 -3.87 5.18 -1.62
CA GLU A 6 -5.09 5.88 -2.03
C GLU A 6 -5.62 5.39 -3.38
N VAL A 7 -6.90 5.65 -3.59
CA VAL A 7 -7.58 5.56 -4.88
C VAL A 7 -7.87 6.99 -5.33
N ARG A 8 -7.38 7.38 -6.51
CA ARG A 8 -7.63 8.70 -7.09
C ARG A 8 -8.08 8.57 -8.54
N PHE A 9 -8.89 9.53 -8.97
CA PHE A 9 -9.40 9.64 -10.33
C PHE A 9 -8.99 11.01 -10.88
N ASP A 10 -8.85 11.10 -12.19
CA ASP A 10 -8.51 12.30 -12.95
C ASP A 10 -7.33 13.06 -12.31
N VAL A 11 -6.28 12.30 -11.95
CA VAL A 11 -5.08 12.88 -11.36
C VAL A 11 -4.33 13.70 -12.41
N SER A 12 -3.72 14.80 -11.97
CA SER A 12 -2.89 15.62 -12.86
C SER A 12 -1.72 14.81 -13.43
N TYR A 13 -1.21 15.25 -14.58
CA TYR A 13 -0.03 14.63 -15.20
C TYR A 13 1.17 14.51 -14.24
N THR A 14 1.42 15.55 -13.43
CA THR A 14 2.45 15.52 -12.38
C THR A 14 2.25 14.41 -11.34
N HIS A 15 1.01 14.05 -11.02
CA HIS A 15 0.69 12.97 -10.08
C HIS A 15 0.69 11.58 -10.74
N MET A 16 0.58 11.50 -12.07
CA MET A 16 0.78 10.27 -12.85
C MET A 16 2.26 9.92 -12.99
N GLN A 17 3.17 10.90 -12.91
CA GLN A 17 4.61 10.64 -12.94
C GLN A 17 5.04 9.72 -11.79
N LEU A 18 6.03 8.89 -12.09
CA LEU A 18 6.60 7.95 -11.15
C LEU A 18 7.37 8.72 -10.07
N ARG A 19 7.07 8.42 -8.80
CA ARG A 19 7.85 8.97 -7.68
C ARG A 19 9.23 8.32 -7.58
N LEU A 20 10.10 8.89 -6.75
CA LEU A 20 11.35 8.24 -6.37
C LEU A 20 11.08 6.83 -5.81
N GLY A 21 11.83 5.86 -6.33
CA GLY A 21 11.70 4.42 -6.06
C GLY A 21 10.48 3.73 -6.70
N GLU A 22 9.59 4.48 -7.37
CA GLU A 22 8.54 3.90 -8.19
C GLU A 22 9.07 3.63 -9.60
N PHE A 23 8.78 2.45 -10.15
CA PHE A 23 9.17 2.09 -11.51
C PHE A 23 8.03 1.34 -12.21
N THR A 24 7.96 1.49 -13.53
CA THR A 24 7.02 0.71 -14.35
C THR A 24 7.52 -0.73 -14.46
N VAL A 25 6.64 -1.67 -14.12
CA VAL A 25 6.86 -3.10 -14.30
C VAL A 25 6.29 -3.58 -15.63
N ASP A 26 5.08 -3.12 -15.97
CA ASP A 26 4.39 -3.55 -17.18
C ASP A 26 3.50 -2.45 -17.77
N ARG A 27 3.19 -2.56 -19.06
CA ARG A 27 2.27 -1.68 -19.79
C ARG A 27 1.39 -2.50 -20.70
N LEU A 28 0.08 -2.36 -20.54
CA LEU A 28 -0.94 -3.02 -21.34
C LEU A 28 -1.70 -1.94 -22.11
N ASP A 29 -1.58 -1.95 -23.44
CA ASP A 29 -2.35 -1.10 -24.34
C ASP A 29 -3.71 -1.73 -24.65
N LEU A 30 -4.61 -0.94 -25.23
CA LEU A 30 -5.95 -1.39 -25.65
C LEU A 30 -6.79 -1.93 -24.48
N ILE A 31 -6.62 -1.33 -23.30
CA ILE A 31 -7.37 -1.70 -22.10
C ILE A 31 -8.49 -0.71 -21.89
N GLU A 32 -9.73 -1.18 -21.96
CA GLU A 32 -10.92 -0.38 -21.68
C GLU A 32 -11.26 -0.42 -20.19
N ASP A 33 -11.64 0.73 -19.62
CA ASP A 33 -12.32 0.78 -18.32
C ASP A 33 -13.83 0.61 -18.52
N THR A 34 -14.31 -0.62 -18.37
CA THR A 34 -15.70 -0.98 -18.65
C THR A 34 -16.67 -0.52 -17.56
N LYS A 35 -16.18 -0.16 -16.36
CA LYS A 35 -17.05 0.23 -15.24
C LYS A 35 -17.40 1.72 -15.29
N GLY A 36 -16.40 2.60 -15.37
CA GLY A 36 -16.61 4.04 -15.30
C GLY A 36 -16.65 4.72 -16.68
N ASN A 37 -15.84 4.23 -17.61
CA ASN A 37 -15.62 4.86 -18.92
C ASN A 37 -15.87 3.87 -20.06
N ALA A 38 -17.03 3.19 -20.03
CA ALA A 38 -17.36 2.16 -21.02
C ALA A 38 -17.26 2.69 -22.46
N GLY A 39 -16.56 1.93 -23.31
CA GLY A 39 -16.24 2.32 -24.68
C GLY A 39 -14.99 3.19 -24.86
N ASP A 40 -14.37 3.67 -23.78
CA ASP A 40 -13.12 4.42 -23.85
C ASP A 40 -11.90 3.50 -23.68
N ILE A 41 -11.05 3.48 -24.71
CA ILE A 41 -9.88 2.62 -24.76
C ILE A 41 -8.67 3.38 -24.20
N GLY A 42 -8.05 2.79 -23.19
CA GLY A 42 -6.92 3.35 -22.49
C GLY A 42 -5.68 2.46 -22.49
N ARG A 43 -4.73 2.89 -21.67
CA ARG A 43 -3.51 2.17 -21.33
C ARG A 43 -3.49 1.91 -19.84
N LEU A 44 -3.22 0.66 -19.46
CA LEU A 44 -3.00 0.24 -18.09
C LEU A 44 -1.49 0.12 -17.83
N ILE A 45 -0.98 0.91 -16.89
CA ILE A 45 0.41 0.94 -16.46
C ILE A 45 0.49 0.28 -15.08
N VAL A 46 1.28 -0.77 -14.98
CA VAL A 46 1.54 -1.50 -13.74
C VAL A 46 2.85 -1.00 -13.18
N THR A 47 2.83 -0.33 -12.03
CA THR A 47 4.05 0.07 -11.31
C THR A 47 4.28 -0.87 -10.14
N ASN A 48 5.39 -0.70 -9.42
CA ASN A 48 5.67 -1.45 -8.20
C ASN A 48 4.82 -0.98 -6.98
N LEU A 49 4.06 0.10 -7.08
CA LEU A 49 3.26 0.66 -5.96
C LEU A 49 1.75 0.76 -6.25
N ARG A 50 1.38 0.90 -7.52
CA ARG A 50 -0.01 1.15 -7.94
C ARG A 50 -0.23 0.70 -9.37
N ILE A 51 -1.50 0.69 -9.76
CA ILE A 51 -1.91 0.64 -11.16
C ILE A 51 -2.39 2.02 -11.56
N ILE A 52 -1.99 2.46 -12.76
CA ILE A 52 -2.50 3.67 -13.38
C ILE A 52 -3.21 3.27 -14.66
N TRP A 53 -4.45 3.72 -14.85
CA TRP A 53 -5.12 3.65 -16.14
C TRP A 53 -5.34 5.06 -16.65
N HIS A 54 -5.15 5.31 -17.94
CA HIS A 54 -5.56 6.58 -18.55
C HIS A 54 -6.16 6.33 -19.92
N SER A 55 -7.13 7.17 -20.29
CA SER A 55 -7.69 7.17 -21.65
C SER A 55 -6.60 7.45 -22.68
N SER A 56 -6.69 6.79 -23.84
CA SER A 56 -5.80 7.08 -24.97
C SER A 56 -6.27 8.31 -25.75
N LEU A 57 -7.56 8.65 -25.67
CA LEU A 57 -8.14 9.80 -26.35
C LEU A 57 -8.07 11.07 -25.50
N LEU A 58 -8.34 10.96 -24.19
CA LEU A 58 -8.39 12.09 -23.26
C LEU A 58 -7.61 11.78 -21.97
N PRO A 59 -6.27 11.93 -21.93
CA PRO A 59 -5.43 11.52 -20.79
C PRO A 59 -5.79 12.16 -19.44
N ARG A 60 -6.49 13.30 -19.44
CA ARG A 60 -7.12 13.89 -18.25
C ARG A 60 -8.09 12.95 -17.53
N ILE A 61 -8.70 12.01 -18.25
CA ILE A 61 -9.54 10.93 -17.71
C ILE A 61 -8.61 9.77 -17.35
N ASN A 62 -8.38 9.59 -16.06
CA ASN A 62 -7.44 8.58 -15.58
C ASN A 62 -7.76 8.09 -14.16
N LEU A 63 -7.12 7.00 -13.76
CA LEU A 63 -7.26 6.32 -12.48
C LEU A 63 -5.88 5.99 -11.93
N SER A 64 -5.70 6.17 -10.62
CA SER A 64 -4.51 5.74 -9.87
C SER A 64 -4.98 4.95 -8.66
N ILE A 65 -4.71 3.65 -8.65
CA ILE A 65 -5.20 2.71 -7.63
C ILE A 65 -4.01 2.09 -6.91
N GLY A 66 -3.77 2.48 -5.66
CA GLY A 66 -2.67 1.99 -4.85
C GLY A 66 -2.85 0.56 -4.37
N TYR A 67 -1.79 -0.25 -4.38
CA TYR A 67 -1.89 -1.68 -4.01
C TYR A 67 -2.31 -1.93 -2.56
N ASN A 68 -2.03 -1.03 -1.61
CA ASN A 68 -2.46 -1.19 -0.23
C ASN A 68 -3.98 -1.03 -0.06
N THR A 69 -4.66 -0.47 -1.07
CA THR A 69 -6.13 -0.34 -1.07
C THR A 69 -6.83 -1.58 -1.57
N PHE A 70 -6.13 -2.53 -2.21
CA PHE A 70 -6.75 -3.70 -2.82
C PHE A 70 -7.29 -4.64 -1.74
N ILE A 71 -8.57 -5.00 -1.88
CA ILE A 71 -9.21 -6.10 -1.15
C ILE A 71 -9.04 -7.39 -1.96
N THR A 72 -9.37 -7.35 -3.25
CA THR A 72 -9.35 -8.51 -4.14
C THR A 72 -8.89 -8.09 -5.54
N VAL A 73 -8.08 -8.93 -6.19
CA VAL A 73 -7.70 -8.77 -7.60
C VAL A 73 -7.77 -10.11 -8.31
N ASN A 74 -8.68 -10.22 -9.28
CA ASN A 74 -8.96 -11.46 -10.00
C ASN A 74 -9.06 -11.22 -11.50
N THR A 75 -8.77 -12.23 -12.31
CA THR A 75 -9.09 -12.24 -13.73
C THR A 75 -10.36 -13.06 -13.95
N LYS A 76 -11.31 -12.51 -14.71
CA LYS A 76 -12.56 -13.17 -15.11
C LYS A 76 -12.62 -13.22 -16.63
N THR A 77 -13.21 -14.26 -17.19
CA THR A 77 -13.60 -14.27 -18.60
C THR A 77 -15.04 -13.79 -18.71
N ILE A 78 -15.27 -12.70 -19.43
CA ILE A 78 -16.59 -12.13 -19.65
C ILE A 78 -17.02 -12.30 -21.10
N HIS A 79 -18.33 -12.34 -21.34
CA HIS A 79 -18.89 -12.30 -22.68
C HIS A 79 -19.13 -10.85 -23.09
N SER A 80 -18.53 -10.42 -24.19
CA SER A 80 -18.82 -9.11 -24.76
C SER A 80 -20.21 -9.11 -25.39
N LEU A 81 -20.79 -7.92 -25.58
CA LEU A 81 -22.05 -7.71 -26.31
C LEU A 81 -22.01 -8.27 -27.74
N GLN A 82 -20.82 -8.47 -28.30
CA GLN A 82 -20.59 -9.05 -29.62
C GLN A 82 -20.42 -10.59 -29.58
N GLY A 83 -20.69 -11.22 -28.44
CA GLY A 83 -20.60 -12.67 -28.26
C GLY A 83 -19.18 -13.24 -28.10
N LYS A 84 -18.17 -12.39 -27.89
CA LYS A 84 -16.76 -12.82 -27.76
C LYS A 84 -16.37 -12.99 -26.30
N HIS A 85 -15.51 -13.97 -26.02
CA HIS A 85 -14.87 -14.11 -24.72
C HIS A 85 -13.72 -13.12 -24.59
N VAL A 86 -13.80 -12.23 -23.60
CA VAL A 86 -12.76 -11.24 -23.29
C VAL A 86 -12.29 -11.46 -21.87
N GLN A 87 -10.98 -11.37 -21.63
CA GLN A 87 -10.46 -11.37 -20.27
C GLN A 87 -10.64 -9.99 -19.63
N ALA A 88 -11.13 -9.99 -18.41
CA ALA A 88 -11.35 -8.80 -17.61
C ALA A 88 -10.57 -8.90 -16.29
N LEU A 89 -9.85 -7.83 -15.95
CA LEU A 89 -9.28 -7.62 -14.63
C LEU A 89 -10.32 -6.98 -13.74
N HIS A 90 -10.67 -7.67 -12.66
CA HIS A 90 -11.60 -7.21 -11.65
C HIS A 90 -10.83 -6.86 -10.37
N ILE A 91 -10.90 -5.60 -9.96
CA ILE A 91 -10.25 -5.10 -8.75
C ILE A 91 -11.32 -4.56 -7.80
N LEU A 92 -11.34 -5.07 -6.58
CA LEU A 92 -12.08 -4.48 -5.47
C LEU A 92 -11.09 -3.76 -4.56
N ALA A 93 -11.31 -2.49 -4.28
CA ALA A 93 -10.46 -1.67 -3.43
C ALA A 93 -11.28 -0.99 -2.32
N SER A 94 -10.63 -0.71 -1.19
CA SER A 94 -11.21 0.03 -0.06
C SER A 94 -10.37 1.25 0.24
N PHE A 95 -11.00 2.41 0.26
CA PHE A 95 -10.37 3.67 0.62
C PHE A 95 -11.38 4.62 1.26
N ARG A 96 -10.99 5.29 2.37
CA ARG A 96 -11.85 6.23 3.13
C ARG A 96 -13.27 5.69 3.39
N HIS A 97 -13.35 4.47 3.92
CA HIS A 97 -14.61 3.76 4.22
C HIS A 97 -15.53 3.50 3.02
N CYS A 98 -15.03 3.69 1.81
CA CYS A 98 -15.74 3.39 0.58
C CYS A 98 -15.12 2.17 -0.09
N ARG A 99 -15.97 1.32 -0.67
CA ARG A 99 -15.53 0.20 -1.52
C ARG A 99 -15.73 0.57 -2.98
N TYR A 100 -14.67 0.41 -3.74
CA TYR A 100 -14.60 0.69 -5.16
C TYR A 100 -14.41 -0.60 -5.95
N GLU A 101 -15.15 -0.74 -7.03
CA GLU A 101 -15.04 -1.84 -7.98
C GLU A 101 -14.56 -1.29 -9.32
N PHE A 102 -13.48 -1.86 -9.84
CA PHE A 102 -12.91 -1.55 -11.15
C PHE A 102 -12.97 -2.78 -12.04
N LEU A 103 -13.27 -2.56 -13.32
CA LEU A 103 -13.33 -3.61 -14.32
C LEU A 103 -12.61 -3.14 -15.58
N PHE A 104 -11.45 -3.72 -15.85
CA PHE A 104 -10.67 -3.44 -17.05
C PHE A 104 -10.77 -4.61 -18.03
N THR A 105 -11.03 -4.34 -19.29
CA THR A 105 -11.16 -5.38 -20.33
C THR A 105 -10.10 -5.19 -21.41
N ASN A 106 -9.51 -6.30 -21.86
CA ASN A 106 -8.50 -6.25 -22.91
C ASN A 106 -9.17 -6.37 -24.28
N GLN A 107 -9.13 -5.29 -25.07
CA GLN A 107 -9.72 -5.25 -26.41
C GLN A 107 -8.77 -5.79 -27.50
N ASP A 108 -7.50 -6.09 -27.16
CA ASP A 108 -6.57 -6.72 -28.09
C ASP A 108 -6.84 -8.22 -28.21
N LEU A 109 -7.52 -8.59 -29.30
CA LEU A 109 -7.86 -9.98 -29.65
C LEU A 109 -6.63 -10.85 -29.95
N LYS A 110 -5.46 -10.26 -30.22
CA LYS A 110 -4.22 -10.98 -30.51
C LYS A 110 -3.33 -11.12 -29.28
N SER A 111 -3.65 -10.42 -28.20
CA SER A 111 -2.83 -10.40 -27.01
C SER A 111 -3.01 -11.66 -26.19
N THR A 112 -1.94 -12.44 -26.05
CA THR A 112 -1.80 -13.48 -25.01
C THR A 112 -1.36 -12.87 -23.67
N ARG A 113 -1.18 -11.55 -23.61
CA ARG A 113 -0.67 -10.84 -22.44
C ARG A 113 -1.77 -10.71 -21.41
N HIS A 114 -1.79 -11.70 -20.53
CA HIS A 114 -2.72 -11.76 -19.40
C HIS A 114 -2.39 -10.69 -18.36
N TYR A 115 -3.35 -10.41 -17.48
CA TYR A 115 -3.16 -9.59 -16.28
C TYR A 115 -2.30 -10.28 -15.19
N THR A 116 -1.47 -11.26 -15.58
CA THR A 116 -0.58 -12.00 -14.68
C THR A 116 0.47 -11.10 -14.04
N SER A 117 0.96 -10.09 -14.76
CA SER A 117 1.88 -9.09 -14.21
C SER A 117 1.25 -8.30 -13.06
N VAL A 118 0.00 -7.87 -13.21
CA VAL A 118 -0.76 -7.20 -12.13
C VAL A 118 -0.83 -8.06 -10.88
N ILE A 119 -1.25 -9.33 -11.03
CA ILE A 119 -1.41 -10.25 -9.89
C ILE A 119 -0.04 -10.55 -9.26
N GLY A 120 0.98 -10.78 -10.08
CA GLY A 120 2.34 -11.06 -9.63
C GLY A 120 2.97 -9.91 -8.83
N VAL A 121 2.87 -8.69 -9.35
CA VAL A 121 3.37 -7.49 -8.67
C VAL A 121 2.59 -7.22 -7.39
N TYR A 122 1.26 -7.38 -7.40
CA TYR A 122 0.47 -7.23 -6.18
C TYR A 122 0.87 -8.23 -5.09
N ARG A 123 1.15 -9.50 -5.45
CA ARG A 123 1.66 -10.50 -4.50
C ARG A 123 3.02 -10.10 -3.94
N ALA A 124 3.95 -9.66 -4.79
CA ALA A 124 5.26 -9.16 -4.36
C ALA A 124 5.14 -7.91 -3.47
N TYR A 125 4.18 -7.03 -3.75
CA TYR A 125 3.83 -5.92 -2.87
C TYR A 125 3.40 -6.46 -1.50
N ILE A 126 2.36 -7.30 -1.41
CA ILE A 126 1.86 -7.78 -0.12
C ILE A 126 2.93 -8.53 0.71
N SER A 127 3.75 -9.38 0.09
CA SER A 127 4.80 -10.14 0.80
C SER A 127 5.95 -9.28 1.31
N SER A 128 6.14 -8.06 0.79
CA SER A 128 7.23 -7.15 1.16
C SER A 128 6.82 -6.03 2.11
N LYS A 129 5.61 -6.07 2.71
CA LYS A 129 5.10 -5.01 3.61
C LYS A 129 6.05 -4.58 4.72
N ILE A 130 6.90 -5.50 5.20
CA ILE A 130 7.89 -5.22 6.25
C ILE A 130 8.94 -4.16 5.86
N TYR A 131 9.12 -3.86 4.57
CA TYR A 131 9.95 -2.75 4.10
C TYR A 131 9.34 -1.38 4.38
N ARG A 132 8.03 -1.30 4.67
CA ARG A 132 7.28 -0.03 4.70
C ARG A 132 6.20 0.06 5.77
N GLU A 133 6.06 -0.96 6.62
CA GLU A 133 5.16 -0.98 7.76
C GLU A 133 5.92 -1.31 9.05
N ILE A 134 5.61 -0.62 10.16
CA ILE A 134 6.08 -1.05 11.48
C ILE A 134 5.53 -2.45 11.78
N LYS A 135 6.40 -3.32 12.27
CA LYS A 135 6.02 -4.62 12.82
C LYS A 135 6.42 -4.69 14.28
N LEU A 136 5.44 -4.99 15.13
CA LEU A 136 5.62 -5.27 16.54
C LEU A 136 5.48 -6.78 16.74
N ARG A 137 6.37 -7.37 17.53
CA ARG A 137 6.34 -8.80 17.91
C ARG A 137 6.27 -9.74 16.70
N SER A 138 7.11 -9.48 15.71
CA SER A 138 7.16 -10.25 14.46
C SER A 138 8.19 -11.37 14.51
N GLY A 139 8.00 -12.42 13.71
CA GLY A 139 8.94 -13.54 13.57
C GLY A 139 10.16 -13.16 12.72
N ILE A 140 10.92 -12.15 13.14
CA ILE A 140 12.09 -11.62 12.40
C ILE A 140 13.43 -12.06 12.98
N ILE A 141 13.42 -12.69 14.16
CA ILE A 141 14.63 -13.17 14.84
C ILE A 141 14.64 -14.69 14.81
N ASN A 142 15.73 -15.27 14.31
CA ASN A 142 16.00 -16.70 14.34
C ASN A 142 17.39 -16.92 14.95
N ASP A 143 17.51 -17.83 15.94
CA ASP A 143 18.77 -18.14 16.61
C ASP A 143 19.58 -16.91 17.06
N LYS A 144 18.89 -15.92 17.66
CA LYS A 144 19.45 -14.62 18.11
C LYS A 144 20.00 -13.72 17.00
N GLN A 145 19.71 -14.04 15.74
CA GLN A 145 20.11 -13.26 14.58
C GLN A 145 18.90 -12.71 13.84
N LEU A 146 19.08 -11.54 13.23
CA LEU A 146 18.05 -10.94 12.38
C LEU A 146 17.95 -11.70 11.06
N THR A 147 16.75 -12.17 10.71
CA THR A 147 16.45 -12.68 9.38
C THR A 147 16.40 -11.51 8.40
N LEU A 148 17.42 -11.42 7.56
CA LEU A 148 17.57 -10.33 6.58
C LEU A 148 16.58 -10.47 5.43
N LEU A 149 16.05 -9.32 5.00
CA LEU A 149 15.26 -9.22 3.78
C LEU A 149 16.18 -9.18 2.54
N PRO A 150 15.67 -9.48 1.32
CA PRO A 150 16.53 -9.62 0.13
C PRO A 150 17.45 -8.44 -0.19
N GLN A 151 17.04 -7.20 0.13
CA GLN A 151 17.81 -5.97 -0.11
C GLN A 151 18.32 -5.34 1.19
N GLU A 152 18.31 -6.10 2.29
CA GLU A 152 18.69 -5.65 3.62
C GLU A 152 20.16 -5.93 3.90
N ILE A 153 20.88 -4.89 4.33
CA ILE A 153 22.28 -4.94 4.72
C ILE A 153 22.40 -4.34 6.11
N VAL A 154 23.02 -5.07 7.03
CA VAL A 154 23.31 -4.61 8.39
C VAL A 154 24.48 -3.63 8.37
N HIS A 155 24.28 -2.44 8.93
CA HIS A 155 25.34 -1.45 9.14
C HIS A 155 25.97 -1.59 10.53
N SER A 156 25.13 -1.62 11.56
CA SER A 156 25.59 -1.62 12.95
C SER A 156 24.70 -2.50 13.83
N THR A 157 25.31 -3.19 14.78
CA THR A 157 24.61 -3.96 15.82
C THR A 157 25.08 -3.50 17.19
N LEU A 158 24.12 -3.24 18.08
CA LEU A 158 24.33 -2.59 19.36
C LEU A 158 23.67 -3.42 20.44
N GLN A 159 24.45 -3.86 21.42
CA GLN A 159 23.94 -4.54 22.61
C GLN A 159 23.63 -3.53 23.73
N ASP A 160 22.92 -4.01 24.75
CA ASP A 160 22.59 -3.28 25.98
C ASP A 160 21.74 -2.03 25.75
N ILE A 161 20.87 -2.06 24.74
CA ILE A 161 19.98 -0.96 24.40
C ILE A 161 18.64 -1.16 25.09
N TRP A 162 18.28 -0.21 25.94
CA TRP A 162 17.02 -0.25 26.67
C TRP A 162 15.89 0.34 25.84
N ASN A 163 14.79 -0.40 25.74
CA ASN A 163 13.53 0.11 25.25
C ASN A 163 12.72 0.70 26.42
N LEU A 164 12.38 1.99 26.30
CA LEU A 164 11.67 2.78 27.31
C LEU A 164 10.17 2.97 27.00
N SER A 165 9.62 2.20 26.06
CA SER A 165 8.19 2.27 25.71
C SER A 165 7.25 1.62 26.75
N LEU A 166 7.79 0.91 27.75
CA LEU A 166 7.05 0.32 28.87
C LEU A 166 7.58 0.82 30.22
N GLU A 167 6.76 0.76 31.26
CA GLU A 167 7.13 1.19 32.63
C GLU A 167 8.33 0.42 33.18
N GLN A 168 8.43 -0.86 32.84
CA GLN A 168 9.62 -1.69 33.08
C GLN A 168 10.41 -1.73 31.77
N GLY A 169 11.53 -1.02 31.73
CA GLY A 169 12.42 -1.03 30.57
C GLY A 169 12.92 -2.44 30.29
N ASN A 170 13.08 -2.78 29.01
CA ASN A 170 13.67 -4.06 28.62
C ASN A 170 15.01 -3.79 27.94
N ILE A 171 16.04 -4.52 28.36
CA ILE A 171 17.34 -4.51 27.69
C ILE A 171 17.30 -5.44 26.47
N GLY A 172 17.98 -5.02 25.41
CA GLY A 172 17.95 -5.74 24.16
C GLY A 172 19.04 -5.31 23.18
N THR A 173 18.97 -5.92 22.01
CA THR A 173 19.87 -5.65 20.89
C THR A 173 19.17 -4.74 19.87
N PHE A 174 19.86 -3.68 19.46
CA PHE A 174 19.41 -2.73 18.44
C PHE A 174 20.27 -2.88 17.18
N ILE A 175 19.64 -3.11 16.03
CA ILE A 175 20.26 -3.34 14.74
C ILE A 175 19.85 -2.23 13.79
N ILE A 176 20.85 -1.65 13.14
CA ILE A 176 20.69 -0.59 12.14
C ILE A 176 21.00 -1.23 10.79
N THR A 177 20.04 -1.17 9.87
CA THR A 177 20.20 -1.66 8.50
C THR A 177 20.04 -0.51 7.51
N ASN A 178 20.17 -0.77 6.22
CA ASN A 178 19.92 0.22 5.17
C ASN A 178 18.44 0.52 4.93
N ILE A 179 17.51 -0.32 5.40
CA ILE A 179 16.05 -0.18 5.12
C ILE A 179 15.20 0.08 6.38
N ARG A 180 15.65 -0.39 7.54
CA ARG A 180 14.90 -0.33 8.80
C ARG A 180 15.79 -0.40 10.04
N LEU A 181 15.22 0.03 11.15
CA LEU A 181 15.77 -0.14 12.49
C LEU A 181 15.06 -1.32 13.15
N VAL A 182 15.81 -2.22 13.78
CA VAL A 182 15.26 -3.36 14.50
C VAL A 182 15.74 -3.32 15.94
N TRP A 183 14.83 -3.58 16.88
CA TRP A 183 15.18 -3.82 18.26
C TRP A 183 14.49 -5.09 18.76
N PHE A 184 15.17 -5.91 19.55
CA PHE A 184 14.56 -7.05 20.22
C PHE A 184 15.12 -7.24 21.64
N ALA A 185 14.29 -7.71 22.56
CA ALA A 185 14.71 -7.96 23.94
C ALA A 185 15.55 -9.23 24.07
N ASP A 186 16.61 -9.19 24.88
CA ASP A 186 17.57 -10.30 24.98
C ASP A 186 16.99 -11.53 25.68
N MET A 187 16.05 -11.31 26.61
CA MET A 187 15.38 -12.37 27.38
C MET A 187 14.16 -12.96 26.66
N ASN A 188 13.57 -12.21 25.72
CA ASN A 188 12.42 -12.66 24.95
C ASN A 188 12.43 -12.05 23.55
N TYR A 189 12.97 -12.79 22.58
CA TYR A 189 13.10 -12.34 21.19
C TYR A 189 11.76 -12.07 20.50
N GLN A 190 10.64 -12.61 20.99
CA GLN A 190 9.31 -12.27 20.48
C GLN A 190 8.90 -10.85 20.85
N PHE A 191 9.55 -10.23 21.85
CA PHE A 191 9.40 -8.82 22.12
C PHE A 191 10.39 -8.02 21.27
N ASN A 192 9.97 -7.75 20.03
CA ASN A 192 10.75 -7.02 19.04
C ASN A 192 9.93 -5.94 18.33
N ILE A 193 10.65 -5.02 17.70
CA ILE A 193 10.12 -3.89 16.94
C ILE A 193 10.97 -3.76 15.68
N SER A 194 10.32 -3.64 14.52
CA SER A 194 10.94 -3.33 13.22
C SER A 194 10.33 -2.05 12.69
N ILE A 195 11.17 -1.03 12.45
CA ILE A 195 10.79 0.34 12.11
C ILE A 195 11.46 0.72 10.78
N PRO A 196 10.73 0.67 9.64
CA PRO A 196 11.29 1.07 8.35
C PRO A 196 11.56 2.56 8.27
N TYR A 197 12.60 2.98 7.55
CA TYR A 197 12.90 4.41 7.38
C TYR A 197 11.77 5.18 6.69
N LEU A 198 11.05 4.53 5.77
CA LEU A 198 9.97 5.12 4.96
C LEU A 198 8.82 5.75 5.76
N ILE A 199 8.65 5.34 7.01
CA ILE A 199 7.54 5.77 7.87
C ILE A 199 8.02 6.58 9.09
N ILE A 200 9.33 6.75 9.26
CA ILE A 200 9.89 7.57 10.32
C ILE A 200 9.67 9.02 9.93
N GLU A 201 8.97 9.75 10.81
CA GLU A 201 8.71 11.18 10.62
C GLU A 201 9.79 12.03 11.26
N ASN A 202 10.25 11.66 12.46
CA ASN A 202 11.28 12.40 13.16
C ASN A 202 12.13 11.50 14.06
N ILE A 203 13.39 11.90 14.22
CA ILE A 203 14.34 11.28 15.13
C ILE A 203 14.99 12.40 15.93
N THR A 204 14.90 12.32 17.25
CA THR A 204 15.45 13.33 18.16
C THR A 204 16.14 12.70 19.35
N ILE A 205 17.06 13.43 19.97
CA ILE A 205 17.60 13.05 21.29
C ILE A 205 16.87 13.88 22.34
N LYS A 206 16.27 13.22 23.32
CA LYS A 206 15.60 13.86 24.45
C LYS A 206 16.15 13.34 25.76
N ASN A 207 16.13 14.17 26.80
CA ASN A 207 16.43 13.72 28.15
C ASN A 207 15.17 13.08 28.75
N SER A 208 15.28 11.81 29.15
CA SER A 208 14.25 11.11 29.93
C SER A 208 14.65 11.04 31.40
N LYS A 209 13.76 10.50 32.25
CA LYS A 209 14.08 10.20 33.66
C LYS A 209 15.28 9.26 33.80
N PHE A 210 15.57 8.48 32.77
CA PHE A 210 16.65 7.49 32.75
C PHE A 210 17.93 8.01 32.07
N GLY A 211 17.89 9.22 31.50
CA GLY A 211 19.03 9.86 30.81
C GLY A 211 18.77 10.16 29.34
N PRO A 212 19.82 10.50 28.56
CA PRO A 212 19.71 10.78 27.14
C PRO A 212 19.13 9.59 26.37
N THR A 213 18.07 9.84 25.59
CA THR A 213 17.27 8.81 24.92
C THR A 213 17.08 9.18 23.46
N LEU A 214 17.30 8.23 22.55
CA LEU A 214 16.91 8.32 21.15
C LEU A 214 15.39 8.15 21.04
N VAL A 215 14.69 9.16 20.55
CA VAL A 215 13.25 9.13 20.35
C VAL A 215 12.95 9.11 18.86
N ILE A 216 12.25 8.08 18.41
CA ILE A 216 11.82 7.87 17.03
C ILE A 216 10.30 8.01 17.00
N THR A 217 9.80 8.87 16.12
CA THR A 217 8.36 9.02 15.88
C THR A 217 8.00 8.58 14.48
N SER A 218 6.92 7.80 14.34
CA SER A 218 6.37 7.41 13.04
C SER A 218 5.26 8.35 12.60
N SER A 219 5.00 8.41 11.30
CA SER A 219 3.88 9.18 10.75
C SER A 219 2.52 8.77 11.34
N GLU A 220 1.58 9.72 11.42
CA GLU A 220 0.20 9.45 11.88
C GLU A 220 -0.49 8.36 11.04
N SER A 221 -0.26 8.37 9.73
CA SER A 221 -0.78 7.35 8.80
C SER A 221 -0.30 5.93 9.13
N SER A 222 0.80 5.81 9.87
CA SER A 222 1.44 4.55 10.26
C SER A 222 1.18 4.19 11.74
N GLY A 223 0.31 4.93 12.43
CA GLY A 223 -0.10 4.69 13.81
C GLY A 223 0.49 5.64 14.85
N GLY A 224 1.32 6.62 14.47
CA GLY A 224 1.78 7.68 15.39
C GLY A 224 2.60 7.16 16.59
N TYR A 225 3.39 6.12 16.40
CA TYR A 225 4.23 5.53 17.46
C TYR A 225 5.32 6.49 17.94
N ILE A 226 5.58 6.47 19.24
CA ILE A 226 6.70 7.16 19.89
C ILE A 226 7.55 6.10 20.60
N LEU A 227 8.77 5.90 20.11
CA LEU A 227 9.65 4.82 20.56
C LEU A 227 10.93 5.41 21.14
N GLY A 228 11.25 5.05 22.39
CA GLY A 228 12.39 5.56 23.14
C GLY A 228 13.45 4.49 23.37
N PHE A 229 14.67 4.75 22.93
CA PHE A 229 15.82 3.85 23.12
C PHE A 229 16.92 4.56 23.88
N GLN A 230 17.25 4.04 25.06
CA GLN A 230 18.37 4.56 25.83
C GLN A 230 19.66 3.87 25.39
N VAL A 231 20.68 4.68 25.11
CA VAL A 231 22.00 4.22 24.70
C VAL A 231 23.06 4.82 25.62
N ASN A 232 23.86 3.95 26.24
CA ASN A 232 24.99 4.34 27.08
C ASN A 232 26.31 3.86 26.43
N PRO A 233 27.41 4.64 26.51
CA PRO A 233 27.49 6.01 27.02
C PRO A 233 26.96 7.04 26.00
N SER A 234 26.75 8.30 26.43
CA SER A 234 26.12 9.35 25.61
C SER A 234 26.87 9.67 24.31
N GLN A 235 28.19 9.47 24.25
CA GLN A 235 28.94 9.65 23.01
C GLN A 235 28.47 8.66 21.93
N LYS A 236 28.18 7.41 22.31
CA LYS A 236 27.68 6.36 21.41
C LYS A 236 26.30 6.73 20.85
N LEU A 237 25.43 7.28 21.69
CA LEU A 237 24.11 7.79 21.30
C LEU A 237 24.22 8.83 20.17
N HIS A 238 25.13 9.80 20.31
CA HIS A 238 25.31 10.83 19.29
C HIS A 238 25.87 10.29 17.97
N THR A 239 26.77 9.30 18.01
CA THR A 239 27.29 8.63 16.82
C THR A 239 26.18 7.90 16.08
N ILE A 240 25.39 7.10 16.79
CA ILE A 240 24.26 6.34 16.23
C ILE A 240 23.20 7.27 15.67
N TYR A 241 22.86 8.33 16.40
CA TYR A 241 21.91 9.34 15.92
C TYR A 241 22.33 9.92 14.56
N LYS A 242 23.62 10.26 14.39
CA LYS A 242 24.14 10.74 13.10
C LYS A 242 24.09 9.66 12.01
N GLU A 243 24.45 8.42 12.34
CA GLU A 243 24.37 7.28 11.41
C GLU A 243 22.95 7.06 10.89
N ILE A 244 21.98 6.98 11.80
CA ILE A 244 20.57 6.78 11.47
C ILE A 244 20.04 7.96 10.63
N LEU A 245 20.41 9.21 10.96
CA LEU A 245 20.02 10.36 10.16
C LEU A 245 20.59 10.32 8.74
N MET A 246 21.81 9.84 8.54
CA MET A 246 22.39 9.68 7.21
C MET A 246 21.63 8.64 6.40
N LEU A 247 21.31 7.49 7.00
CA LEU A 247 20.53 6.43 6.36
C LEU A 247 19.10 6.87 6.04
N LEU A 248 18.44 7.59 6.95
CA LEU A 248 17.13 8.18 6.70
C LEU A 248 17.15 9.10 5.47
N LYS A 249 18.10 10.04 5.40
CA LYS A 249 18.27 10.94 4.25
C LYS A 249 18.61 10.20 2.94
N ALA A 250 19.37 9.10 3.03
CA ALA A 250 19.64 8.26 1.88
C ALA A 250 18.36 7.56 1.38
N SER A 251 17.54 7.06 2.31
CA SER A 251 16.26 6.40 1.99
C SER A 251 15.24 7.36 1.37
N GLU A 252 15.26 8.65 1.72
CA GLU A 252 14.40 9.67 1.09
C GLU A 252 14.75 9.90 -0.38
N LYS A 253 16.05 9.85 -0.72
CA LYS A 253 16.55 10.05 -2.09
C LYS A 253 16.39 8.80 -2.97
N SER A 254 16.57 7.63 -2.39
CA SER A 254 16.46 6.34 -3.08
C SER A 254 15.67 5.34 -2.21
N PRO A 255 14.33 5.49 -2.16
CA PRO A 255 13.50 4.64 -1.31
C PRO A 255 13.43 3.23 -1.86
N ILE A 256 13.63 2.26 -0.96
CA ILE A 256 13.51 0.83 -1.26
C ILE A 256 12.18 0.32 -0.72
N PHE A 257 11.25 -0.01 -1.61
CA PHE A 257 9.91 -0.49 -1.23
C PHE A 257 9.82 -2.01 -1.04
N GLY A 258 10.86 -2.76 -1.42
CA GLY A 258 10.94 -4.22 -1.30
C GLY A 258 10.13 -5.00 -2.33
N VAL A 259 9.50 -4.33 -3.30
CA VAL A 259 8.70 -4.96 -4.35
C VAL A 259 9.60 -5.35 -5.49
N ASP A 260 9.96 -6.64 -5.54
CA ASP A 260 10.75 -7.23 -6.60
C ASP A 260 9.89 -8.19 -7.42
N TYR A 261 9.83 -7.95 -8.73
CA TYR A 261 9.09 -8.76 -9.67
C TYR A 261 9.75 -8.69 -11.04
N THR A 262 10.18 -9.84 -11.55
CA THR A 262 10.72 -9.98 -12.90
C THR A 262 9.66 -10.63 -13.79
N PHE A 263 9.26 -9.94 -14.85
CA PHE A 263 8.32 -10.48 -15.82
C PHE A 263 9.08 -11.27 -16.90
N GLU A 264 8.85 -12.57 -16.98
CA GLU A 264 9.58 -13.49 -17.89
C GLU A 264 9.23 -13.31 -19.38
N HIS A 265 8.18 -12.54 -19.73
CA HIS A 265 7.81 -12.23 -21.11
C HIS A 265 8.09 -10.76 -21.44
N GLN A 266 9.36 -10.41 -21.66
CA GLN A 266 9.70 -9.12 -22.24
C GLN A 266 9.39 -9.14 -23.74
N ALA A 267 8.23 -8.60 -24.13
CA ALA A 267 8.16 -7.98 -25.45
C ALA A 267 9.20 -6.85 -25.50
N PRO A 268 9.86 -6.57 -26.64
CA PRO A 268 10.87 -5.53 -26.71
C PRO A 268 10.27 -4.24 -26.17
N LEU A 269 10.86 -3.71 -25.09
CA LEU A 269 10.59 -2.36 -24.63
C LEU A 269 11.05 -1.44 -25.77
N GLN A 270 10.16 -1.11 -26.70
CA GLN A 270 10.39 0.05 -27.54
C GLN A 270 10.52 1.21 -26.56
N GLN A 271 11.71 1.82 -26.53
CA GLN A 271 11.94 3.13 -25.95
C GLN A 271 11.09 4.13 -26.74
N LEU A 272 9.78 4.14 -26.47
CA LEU A 272 8.89 5.15 -26.95
C LEU A 272 9.04 6.33 -25.99
N ASN A 273 9.45 7.45 -26.57
CA ASN A 273 9.48 8.75 -25.93
C ASN A 273 8.30 8.89 -24.98
N VAL A 274 8.57 9.43 -23.79
CA VAL A 274 7.53 10.09 -23.00
C VAL A 274 6.87 11.06 -23.97
N GLU A 275 5.69 10.74 -24.48
CA GLU A 275 4.90 11.68 -25.24
C GLU A 275 4.64 12.82 -24.27
N GLN A 276 5.42 13.90 -24.41
CA GLN A 276 5.16 15.17 -23.76
C GLN A 276 3.89 15.70 -24.41
N HIS A 277 2.74 15.18 -23.97
CA HIS A 277 1.47 15.84 -24.21
C HIS A 277 1.52 17.14 -23.41
N SER A 278 1.81 18.24 -24.08
CA SER A 278 1.61 19.58 -23.54
C SER A 278 0.10 19.81 -23.43
N GLU A 279 -0.50 19.32 -22.35
CA GLU A 279 -1.89 19.64 -22.04
C GLU A 279 -1.98 21.14 -21.74
N ILE A 280 -2.74 21.85 -22.57
CA ILE A 280 -3.20 23.21 -22.28
C ILE A 280 -4.11 23.08 -21.06
N GLN A 281 -3.76 23.79 -19.98
CA GLN A 281 -4.53 23.87 -18.75
C GLN A 281 -5.86 24.57 -19.02
N ASP A 282 -6.90 23.82 -19.35
CA ASP A 282 -8.27 24.32 -19.22
C ASP A 282 -8.67 24.24 -17.75
N ASN A 283 -8.63 25.41 -17.09
CA ASN A 283 -9.03 25.64 -15.70
C ASN A 283 -10.56 25.54 -15.54
N GLN A 284 -11.13 24.35 -15.72
CA GLN A 284 -12.50 24.03 -15.35
C GLN A 284 -12.50 22.74 -14.52
N PRO A 285 -12.73 22.80 -13.21
CA PRO A 285 -12.87 21.61 -12.37
C PRO A 285 -14.29 21.05 -12.57
N GLU A 286 -14.57 20.49 -13.74
CA GLU A 286 -15.67 19.55 -13.84
C GLU A 286 -15.18 18.24 -13.21
N ILE A 287 -15.46 18.09 -11.92
CA ILE A 287 -15.45 16.79 -11.25
C ILE A 287 -16.46 15.93 -12.02
N SER A 288 -15.94 15.12 -12.94
CA SER A 288 -16.74 14.20 -13.74
C SER A 288 -17.60 13.37 -12.78
N ASN A 289 -18.93 13.41 -12.90
CA ASN A 289 -19.89 12.64 -12.09
C ASN A 289 -19.71 11.10 -12.17
N VAL A 290 -18.63 10.63 -12.79
CA VAL A 290 -18.29 9.24 -13.07
C VAL A 290 -17.80 8.49 -11.83
N PHE A 291 -17.35 9.17 -10.77
CA PHE A 291 -16.96 8.53 -9.49
C PHE A 291 -18.05 7.61 -8.91
N GLY A 292 -19.33 7.98 -9.11
CA GLY A 292 -20.48 7.23 -8.63
C GLY A 292 -20.54 5.79 -9.16
N TYR A 293 -20.06 5.56 -10.39
CA TYR A 293 -20.14 4.25 -11.04
C TYR A 293 -19.22 3.20 -10.43
N TYR A 294 -18.18 3.63 -9.72
CA TYR A 294 -17.21 2.72 -9.13
C TYR A 294 -17.61 2.20 -7.76
N PHE A 295 -18.65 2.72 -7.10
CA PHE A 295 -19.04 2.20 -5.79
C PHE A 295 -19.59 0.78 -5.88
N SER A 296 -19.02 -0.15 -5.11
CA SER A 296 -19.50 -1.54 -5.06
C SER A 296 -20.66 -1.72 -4.06
N GLU A 297 -20.71 -0.89 -3.02
CA GLU A 297 -21.74 -0.87 -1.97
C GLU A 297 -22.03 0.58 -1.56
N SER A 298 -23.23 0.85 -1.03
CA SER A 298 -23.55 2.16 -0.46
C SER A 298 -22.58 2.47 0.70
N SER A 299 -21.94 3.63 0.65
CA SER A 299 -20.84 4.10 1.51
C SER A 299 -21.11 4.16 3.03
N ASN A 300 -22.30 3.77 3.48
CA ASN A 300 -22.74 3.87 4.87
C ASN A 300 -22.90 2.47 5.49
N GLN A 301 -21.77 1.79 5.73
CA GLN A 301 -21.78 0.63 6.64
C GLN A 301 -22.20 1.09 8.03
N ARG A 302 -23.23 0.45 8.58
CA ARG A 302 -23.77 0.82 9.89
C ARG A 302 -22.98 0.14 10.99
N LYS A 303 -22.95 0.74 12.17
CA LYS A 303 -22.20 0.20 13.30
C LYS A 303 -22.74 -1.21 13.64
N PRO A 304 -21.87 -2.22 13.78
CA PRO A 304 -22.32 -3.55 14.17
C PRO A 304 -22.86 -3.51 15.60
N SER A 305 -23.98 -4.21 15.85
CA SER A 305 -24.54 -4.46 17.17
C SER A 305 -24.78 -5.96 17.37
N PHE A 306 -24.95 -6.37 18.63
CA PHE A 306 -25.22 -7.77 18.94
C PHE A 306 -26.67 -8.10 18.59
N SER A 307 -26.87 -8.96 17.59
CA SER A 307 -28.18 -9.47 17.22
C SER A 307 -28.53 -10.68 18.08
N ILE A 308 -29.51 -10.52 18.96
CA ILE A 308 -30.06 -11.62 19.77
C ILE A 308 -30.64 -12.72 18.87
N TYR A 309 -31.27 -12.34 17.76
CA TYR A 309 -31.89 -13.27 16.81
C TYR A 309 -30.87 -14.19 16.14
N LEU A 310 -29.70 -13.66 15.76
CA LEU A 310 -28.64 -14.44 15.12
C LEU A 310 -27.62 -15.03 16.10
N GLY A 311 -27.54 -14.48 17.32
CA GLY A 311 -26.44 -14.74 18.25
C GLY A 311 -25.09 -14.22 17.75
N LEU A 312 -25.08 -13.27 16.81
CA LEU A 312 -23.90 -12.76 16.12
C LEU A 312 -23.86 -11.23 16.15
N ALA A 313 -22.66 -10.66 15.96
CA ALA A 313 -22.53 -9.25 15.63
C ALA A 313 -23.00 -9.02 14.19
N ALA A 314 -24.02 -8.18 14.00
CA ALA A 314 -24.59 -7.86 12.69
C ALA A 314 -24.88 -6.36 12.62
N GLU A 315 -24.97 -5.80 11.41
CA GLU A 315 -25.55 -4.46 11.27
C GLU A 315 -27.02 -4.49 11.65
N GLU A 316 -27.49 -3.44 12.34
CA GLU A 316 -28.91 -3.30 12.62
C GLU A 316 -29.69 -3.20 11.31
N PRO A 317 -30.86 -3.84 11.17
CA PRO A 317 -31.76 -3.59 10.05
C PRO A 317 -32.11 -2.10 9.92
N ARG A 318 -32.57 -1.66 8.74
CA ARG A 318 -33.10 -0.29 8.62
C ARG A 318 -34.39 -0.21 9.46
N GLU A 319 -34.76 0.98 9.93
CA GLU A 319 -35.90 1.19 10.84
C GLU A 319 -37.21 0.53 10.37
N THR A 320 -37.36 0.31 9.06
CA THR A 320 -38.53 -0.31 8.43
C THR A 320 -38.43 -1.83 8.23
N SER A 321 -37.38 -2.49 8.73
CA SER A 321 -37.09 -3.90 8.45
C SER A 321 -36.65 -4.65 9.70
N THR A 322 -36.87 -5.96 9.74
CA THR A 322 -36.30 -6.87 10.75
C THR A 322 -35.39 -7.88 10.06
N LEU A 323 -34.50 -8.54 10.81
CA LEU A 323 -33.64 -9.59 10.25
C LEU A 323 -34.46 -10.74 9.67
N GLN A 324 -35.60 -11.06 10.27
CA GLN A 324 -36.52 -12.07 9.77
C GLN A 324 -37.17 -11.63 8.45
N SER A 325 -37.66 -10.39 8.35
CA SER A 325 -38.28 -9.89 7.12
C SER A 325 -37.28 -9.75 5.97
N LEU A 326 -35.99 -9.56 6.27
CA LEU A 326 -34.92 -9.54 5.26
C LEU A 326 -34.56 -10.93 4.74
N TRP A 327 -34.84 -11.98 5.52
CA TRP A 327 -34.57 -13.38 5.16
C TRP A 327 -35.76 -14.03 4.43
N GLU A 328 -36.98 -13.67 4.81
CA GLU A 328 -38.19 -14.22 4.21
C GLU A 328 -38.45 -13.64 2.81
N LEU A 329 -38.54 -14.51 1.81
CA LEU A 329 -38.80 -14.14 0.41
C LEU A 329 -40.27 -13.79 0.12
N VAL A 330 -41.20 -14.14 1.03
CA VAL A 330 -42.64 -13.94 0.87
C VAL A 330 -43.21 -13.44 2.20
N PRO A 331 -44.06 -12.39 2.21
CA PRO A 331 -44.73 -11.97 3.44
C PRO A 331 -45.59 -13.12 3.97
N GLN A 332 -45.41 -13.50 5.23
CA GLN A 332 -46.34 -14.42 5.88
C GLN A 332 -47.73 -13.75 5.93
N THR A 333 -48.70 -14.37 5.28
CA THR A 333 -50.11 -13.95 5.22
C THR A 333 -50.80 -14.02 6.57
#